data_AF-Q1CXD2-F1
#
_entry.id   AF-Q1CXD2-F1
#
_cell.length_a   1.000
_cell.length_b   1.000
_cell.length_c   1.000
_cell.angle_alpha   90.00
_cell.angle_beta   90.00
_cell.angle_gamma   90.00
#
_symmetry.space_group_name_H-M   'P 1'
#
loop_
_entity.id
_entity.type
_entity.pdbx_description
1 polymer ?
#
loop_
_entity_poly.entity_id
_entity_poly.type
_entity_poly.pdbx_seq_one_letter_code
_entity_poly.pdbx_strand_id
1 'polypeptide(L)'
;MDSSMWRFALLLCLTSACAGPSVTTVRPEQPVPVPPPAAKVPPPPTPTGPFARELAPLPRQRVSSAEGIFTAEVEATSAPRLTRHEGSTRLEIPLGTEAALSCFVYERPIDAAGAVLAVAKAAQGHKGVTVRSMAPTEVTVVADAPVMFVDVDYEVVASGDSVSAGRLKLMVSASPELPLLCAHDEPGYARTFHRVTTGLAATLKVPGPARTPARTKALRVLKLDGRLAGFDWRTEQRLEGGSRRTEVSTSLLLPGATNGPHAEDRTITTVTDEEGRLKEQRHAHAEDGRLTLQVTLRREREPQPPTRAAPETAYRYEGRQGSRALKGTFTSKRGLATEDTVHDTVRDVLRPGGPAEAVLDVYRPADVPSAPTELVLRRVPSAGPRALTLTTGDATEEARAAESGTLEWTKRALPEGQLTSELIHGSPPP
;
A
#
# COMPACT_ATOMS: atom_id res chain seq x y z
N MET A 1 5.28 -34.75 33.43
CA MET A 1 4.60 -34.45 32.16
C MET A 1 4.79 -32.96 31.94
N ASP A 2 5.96 -32.58 31.43
CA ASP A 2 6.37 -31.19 31.20
C ASP A 2 6.66 -31.04 29.71
N SER A 3 5.72 -30.43 28.97
CA SER A 3 5.95 -30.02 27.59
C SER A 3 6.61 -28.65 27.59
N SER A 4 7.94 -28.64 27.58
CA SER A 4 8.75 -27.44 27.42
C SER A 4 8.59 -26.91 25.98
N MET A 5 7.84 -25.82 25.79
CA MET A 5 7.79 -25.10 24.52
C MET A 5 9.06 -24.26 24.34
N TRP A 6 9.87 -24.65 23.36
CA TRP A 6 11.06 -23.94 22.91
C TRP A 6 10.69 -22.60 22.27
N ARG A 7 11.29 -21.51 22.76
CA ARG A 7 11.17 -20.14 22.22
C ARG A 7 12.39 -19.85 21.34
N PHE A 8 12.20 -19.30 20.14
CA PHE A 8 13.33 -18.97 19.25
C PHE A 8 13.32 -17.53 18.72
N ALA A 9 14.51 -16.92 18.75
CA ALA A 9 14.88 -15.63 18.18
C ALA A 9 15.42 -15.83 16.75
N LEU A 10 15.12 -14.88 15.84
CA LEU A 10 15.37 -14.95 14.40
C LEU A 10 16.71 -14.29 13.98
N LEU A 11 17.48 -14.93 13.08
CA LEU A 11 18.59 -14.33 12.30
C LEU A 11 18.58 -14.88 10.85
N LEU A 12 18.82 -14.02 9.85
CA LEU A 12 18.57 -14.26 8.41
C LEU A 12 19.84 -14.08 7.55
N CYS A 13 20.10 -15.00 6.61
CA CYS A 13 21.05 -14.86 5.48
C CYS A 13 20.45 -15.52 4.21
N LEU A 14 20.63 -14.91 3.03
CA LEU A 14 19.96 -15.27 1.76
C LEU A 14 20.96 -15.39 0.59
N THR A 15 20.74 -16.38 -0.29
CA THR A 15 21.30 -16.45 -1.65
C THR A 15 20.24 -16.97 -2.65
N SER A 16 20.46 -16.67 -3.94
CA SER A 16 19.48 -16.58 -5.03
C SER A 16 19.82 -17.47 -6.24
N ALA A 17 18.81 -17.88 -7.03
CA ALA A 17 18.97 -18.38 -8.40
C ALA A 17 17.70 -18.16 -9.25
N CYS A 18 17.90 -17.99 -10.57
CA CYS A 18 16.94 -17.52 -11.59
C CYS A 18 16.50 -18.65 -12.57
N ALA A 19 15.37 -18.49 -13.26
CA ALA A 19 15.09 -19.20 -14.53
C ALA A 19 14.06 -18.48 -15.46
N GLY A 20 14.50 -18.27 -16.72
CA GLY A 20 13.88 -18.55 -18.04
C GLY A 20 12.39 -18.34 -18.39
N PRO A 21 12.05 -17.74 -19.55
CA PRO A 21 10.67 -17.44 -19.97
C PRO A 21 10.05 -18.51 -20.92
N SER A 22 8.72 -18.47 -21.08
CA SER A 22 7.96 -19.22 -22.09
C SER A 22 6.97 -18.31 -22.83
N VAL A 23 6.82 -18.54 -24.14
CA VAL A 23 6.00 -17.77 -25.09
C VAL A 23 4.62 -18.40 -25.25
N THR A 24 3.56 -17.59 -25.33
CA THR A 24 2.18 -18.04 -25.58
C THR A 24 1.56 -17.29 -26.77
N THR A 25 0.89 -18.02 -27.66
CA THR A 25 0.15 -17.50 -28.83
C THR A 25 -1.32 -17.25 -28.49
N VAL A 26 -1.84 -16.09 -28.90
CA VAL A 26 -3.20 -15.61 -28.60
C VAL A 26 -4.21 -16.06 -29.66
N ARG A 27 -5.38 -16.51 -29.21
CA ARG A 27 -6.55 -16.90 -30.03
C ARG A 27 -7.62 -15.78 -29.99
N PRO A 28 -8.35 -15.50 -31.09
CA PRO A 28 -9.31 -14.40 -31.15
C PRO A 28 -10.57 -14.59 -30.29
N GLU A 29 -11.04 -13.48 -29.74
CA GLU A 29 -12.03 -13.32 -28.68
C GLU A 29 -13.48 -13.33 -29.18
N GLN A 30 -14.36 -14.03 -28.45
CA GLN A 30 -15.81 -14.02 -28.65
C GLN A 30 -16.47 -12.90 -27.82
N PRO A 31 -17.58 -12.31 -28.30
CA PRO A 31 -18.23 -11.18 -27.65
C PRO A 31 -18.76 -11.53 -26.25
N VAL A 32 -18.40 -10.69 -25.28
CA VAL A 32 -18.64 -10.85 -23.84
C VAL A 32 -20.10 -10.49 -23.48
N PRO A 33 -20.85 -11.39 -22.82
CA PRO A 33 -22.15 -11.08 -22.22
C PRO A 33 -22.03 -10.06 -21.08
N VAL A 34 -23.01 -9.16 -20.97
CA VAL A 34 -23.12 -8.17 -19.89
C VAL A 34 -23.10 -8.90 -18.52
N PRO A 35 -22.22 -8.52 -17.59
CA PRO A 35 -22.11 -9.22 -16.31
C PRO A 35 -23.37 -9.01 -15.47
N PRO A 36 -23.94 -10.09 -14.89
CA PRO A 36 -25.06 -9.97 -13.96
C PRO A 36 -24.66 -9.13 -12.73
N PRO A 37 -25.63 -8.51 -12.04
CA PRO A 37 -25.39 -7.77 -10.81
C PRO A 37 -24.62 -8.64 -9.82
N ALA A 38 -23.54 -8.08 -9.26
CA ALA A 38 -22.66 -8.79 -8.33
C ALA A 38 -23.49 -9.49 -7.25
N ALA A 39 -23.45 -10.82 -7.25
CA ALA A 39 -24.06 -11.62 -6.20
C ALA A 39 -23.51 -11.14 -4.86
N LYS A 40 -24.39 -10.85 -3.90
CA LYS A 40 -23.99 -10.49 -2.53
C LYS A 40 -23.08 -11.61 -2.02
N VAL A 41 -21.81 -11.27 -1.78
CA VAL A 41 -20.86 -12.20 -1.17
C VAL A 41 -21.49 -12.66 0.15
N PRO A 42 -21.65 -13.98 0.37
CA PRO A 42 -22.20 -14.48 1.62
C PRO A 42 -21.39 -13.94 2.79
N PRO A 43 -22.03 -13.56 3.91
CA PRO A 43 -21.29 -13.16 5.10
C PRO A 43 -20.35 -14.30 5.51
N PRO A 44 -19.15 -13.99 6.03
CA PRO A 44 -18.21 -15.01 6.47
C PRO A 44 -18.87 -15.90 7.54
N PRO A 45 -18.59 -17.21 7.53
CA PRO A 45 -19.15 -18.12 8.53
C PRO A 45 -18.76 -17.67 9.93
N THR A 46 -19.68 -17.86 10.89
CA THR A 46 -19.39 -17.54 12.29
C THR A 46 -18.27 -18.45 12.79
N PRO A 47 -17.22 -17.93 13.46
CA PRO A 47 -16.15 -18.76 13.99
C PRO A 47 -16.69 -19.78 14.99
N THR A 48 -16.13 -20.99 14.98
CA THR A 48 -16.49 -22.08 15.89
C THR A 48 -15.27 -22.63 16.62
N GLY A 49 -15.49 -23.27 17.77
CA GLY A 49 -14.42 -23.95 18.52
C GLY A 49 -13.34 -22.97 19.00
N PRO A 50 -12.05 -23.33 18.93
CA PRO A 50 -10.94 -22.47 19.39
C PRO A 50 -10.88 -21.10 18.70
N PHE A 51 -11.43 -20.97 17.49
CA PHE A 51 -11.46 -19.71 16.74
C PHE A 51 -12.58 -18.75 17.18
N ALA A 52 -13.51 -19.19 18.04
CA ALA A 52 -14.59 -18.36 18.55
C ALA A 52 -14.24 -17.59 19.83
N ARG A 53 -13.04 -17.81 20.41
CA ARG A 53 -12.61 -17.17 21.66
C ARG A 53 -12.48 -15.66 21.47
N GLU A 54 -12.99 -14.87 22.40
CA GLU A 54 -12.86 -13.41 22.42
C GLU A 54 -12.80 -12.91 23.86
N LEU A 55 -12.07 -11.81 24.10
CA LEU A 55 -12.02 -11.15 25.40
C LEU A 55 -13.00 -9.97 25.45
N ALA A 56 -13.61 -9.81 26.62
CA ALA A 56 -14.21 -8.53 27.01
C ALA A 56 -13.14 -7.41 27.01
N PRO A 57 -13.55 -6.13 26.93
CA PRO A 57 -12.61 -5.02 27.03
C PRO A 57 -11.74 -5.11 28.29
N LEU A 58 -10.43 -4.87 28.13
CA LEU A 58 -9.44 -4.90 29.22
C LEU A 58 -9.20 -3.48 29.76
N PRO A 59 -8.63 -3.32 30.97
CA PRO A 59 -8.22 -2.00 31.44
C PRO A 59 -7.14 -1.40 30.53
N ARG A 60 -7.17 -0.07 30.39
CA ARG A 60 -6.17 0.66 29.61
C ARG A 60 -4.91 0.90 30.43
N GLN A 61 -3.77 0.58 29.83
CA GLN A 61 -2.44 0.85 30.36
C GLN A 61 -1.80 1.98 29.55
N ARG A 62 -1.19 2.93 30.25
CA ARG A 62 -0.39 3.97 29.59
C ARG A 62 0.95 3.38 29.16
N VAL A 63 1.39 3.73 27.96
CA VAL A 63 2.69 3.38 27.42
C VAL A 63 3.46 4.65 27.11
N SER A 64 4.73 4.67 27.45
CA SER A 64 5.66 5.74 27.08
C SER A 64 7.01 5.13 26.77
N SER A 65 7.56 5.43 25.60
CA SER A 65 8.92 4.99 25.26
C SER A 65 9.92 5.62 26.24
N ALA A 66 10.96 4.87 26.61
CA ALA A 66 11.98 5.35 27.54
C ALA A 66 12.67 6.64 27.05
N GLU A 67 12.81 6.78 25.73
CA GLU A 67 13.46 7.89 25.05
C GLU A 67 12.52 9.07 24.76
N GLY A 68 11.24 8.98 25.15
CA GLY A 68 10.24 10.03 24.88
C GLY A 68 9.88 10.20 23.41
N ILE A 69 10.10 9.18 22.57
CA ILE A 69 9.73 9.15 21.15
C ILE A 69 8.21 9.11 20.95
N PHE A 70 7.50 8.33 21.78
CA PHE A 70 6.04 8.20 21.70
C PHE A 70 5.37 7.99 23.05
N THR A 71 4.06 8.31 23.07
CA THR A 71 3.13 7.92 24.13
C THR A 71 1.91 7.26 23.51
N ALA A 72 1.26 6.37 24.25
CA ALA A 72 0.02 5.71 23.83
C ALA A 72 -0.77 5.16 25.03
N GLU A 73 -1.97 4.64 24.76
CA GLU A 73 -2.75 3.81 25.69
C GLU A 73 -3.14 2.51 24.99
N VAL A 74 -3.12 1.39 25.74
CA VAL A 74 -3.50 0.08 25.19
C VAL A 74 -4.24 -0.76 26.21
N GLU A 75 -5.24 -1.51 25.74
CA GLU A 75 -5.93 -2.53 26.51
C GLU A 75 -4.96 -3.68 26.87
N ALA A 76 -4.74 -3.93 28.16
CA ALA A 76 -3.86 -5.00 28.64
C ALA A 76 -4.19 -5.41 30.08
N THR A 77 -3.89 -6.66 30.45
CA THR A 77 -4.11 -7.15 31.83
C THR A 77 -3.07 -6.63 32.82
N SER A 78 -1.89 -6.23 32.33
CA SER A 78 -0.86 -5.54 33.11
C SER A 78 -0.01 -4.65 32.19
N ALA A 79 0.88 -3.84 32.76
CA ALA A 79 1.72 -2.91 32.00
C ALA A 79 2.50 -3.63 30.89
N PRO A 80 2.46 -3.15 29.62
CA PRO A 80 3.25 -3.72 28.54
C PRO A 80 4.76 -3.64 28.81
N ARG A 81 5.52 -4.64 28.34
CA ARG A 81 6.99 -4.59 28.37
C ARG A 81 7.51 -3.92 27.12
N LEU A 82 8.49 -3.03 27.27
CA LEU A 82 9.09 -2.30 26.15
C LEU A 82 10.52 -2.77 25.95
N THR A 83 10.90 -3.07 24.71
CA THR A 83 12.26 -3.41 24.32
C THR A 83 12.68 -2.56 23.13
N ARG A 84 13.82 -1.87 23.26
CA ARG A 84 14.37 -1.03 22.21
C ARG A 84 15.11 -1.88 21.18
N HIS A 85 14.88 -1.60 19.92
CA HIS A 85 15.62 -2.13 18.77
C HIS A 85 16.13 -0.98 17.90
N GLU A 86 16.99 -1.24 16.93
CA GLU A 86 17.42 -0.22 15.99
C GLU A 86 16.22 0.29 15.17
N GLY A 87 15.87 1.57 15.32
CA GLY A 87 14.79 2.24 14.58
C GLY A 87 13.36 1.82 14.94
N SER A 88 13.17 1.01 15.98
CA SER A 88 11.85 0.63 16.49
C SER A 88 11.83 0.29 17.99
N THR A 89 10.65 0.35 18.60
CA THR A 89 10.42 -0.12 19.96
C THR A 89 9.38 -1.22 19.93
N ARG A 90 9.72 -2.39 20.49
CA ARG A 90 8.81 -3.52 20.65
C ARG A 90 8.01 -3.35 21.94
N LEU A 91 6.70 -3.56 21.84
CA LEU A 91 5.76 -3.65 22.95
C LEU A 91 5.28 -5.09 23.04
N GLU A 92 5.44 -5.72 24.20
CA GLU A 92 4.80 -6.99 24.53
C GLU A 92 3.61 -6.70 25.46
N ILE A 93 2.41 -6.89 24.92
CA ILE A 93 1.15 -6.50 25.54
C ILE A 93 0.48 -7.77 26.10
N PRO A 94 0.40 -7.93 27.43
CA PRO A 94 -0.22 -9.09 28.03
C PRO A 94 -1.75 -9.00 27.93
N LEU A 95 -2.36 -9.96 27.24
CA LEU A 95 -3.83 -10.05 27.10
C LEU A 95 -4.48 -10.96 28.16
N GLY A 96 -3.69 -11.69 28.94
CA GLY A 96 -4.20 -12.74 29.83
C GLY A 96 -4.58 -14.04 29.10
N THR A 97 -4.10 -14.21 27.86
CA THR A 97 -4.22 -15.43 27.06
C THR A 97 -2.88 -16.18 27.03
N GLU A 98 -2.78 -17.24 26.22
CA GLU A 98 -1.56 -18.04 26.09
C GLU A 98 -0.43 -17.26 25.41
N ALA A 99 -0.76 -16.39 24.45
CA ALA A 99 0.21 -15.57 23.72
C ALA A 99 0.00 -14.07 23.98
N ALA A 100 1.09 -13.37 24.31
CA ALA A 100 1.10 -11.90 24.34
C ALA A 100 1.01 -11.32 22.93
N LEU A 101 0.38 -10.16 22.81
CA LEU A 101 0.35 -9.41 21.56
C LEU A 101 1.65 -8.62 21.42
N SER A 102 2.36 -8.79 20.31
CA SER A 102 3.63 -8.09 20.03
C SER A 102 3.39 -6.97 19.03
N CYS A 103 3.75 -5.74 19.39
CA CYS A 103 3.71 -4.60 18.47
C CYS A 103 5.09 -3.95 18.32
N PHE A 104 5.37 -3.39 17.17
CA PHE A 104 6.58 -2.64 16.85
C PHE A 104 6.17 -1.23 16.42
N VAL A 105 6.61 -0.22 17.17
CA VAL A 105 6.47 1.19 16.79
C VAL A 105 7.76 1.62 16.11
N TYR A 106 7.67 2.03 14.85
CA TYR A 106 8.80 2.46 14.04
C TYR A 106 8.97 3.98 14.09
N GLU A 107 10.20 4.45 13.94
CA GLU A 107 10.52 5.89 13.88
C GLU A 107 10.52 6.46 12.46
N ARG A 108 10.43 5.58 11.45
CA ARG A 108 10.43 5.94 10.03
C ARG A 108 9.35 5.17 9.31
N PRO A 109 8.79 5.71 8.21
CA PRO A 109 7.84 5.00 7.36
C PRO A 109 8.34 3.60 6.99
N ILE A 110 7.41 2.66 6.94
CA ILE A 110 7.65 1.26 6.58
C ILE A 110 6.87 0.89 5.33
N ASP A 111 7.42 -0.03 4.55
CA ASP A 111 6.74 -0.71 3.45
C ASP A 111 5.72 -1.67 4.05
N ALA A 112 4.43 -1.31 4.03
CA ALA A 112 3.42 -1.99 4.84
C ALA A 112 3.19 -3.44 4.41
N ALA A 113 3.12 -3.71 3.10
CA ALA A 113 2.96 -5.08 2.61
C ALA A 113 4.24 -5.90 2.85
N GLY A 114 5.41 -5.31 2.58
CA GLY A 114 6.71 -5.91 2.82
C GLY A 114 6.95 -6.25 4.30
N ALA A 115 6.53 -5.39 5.23
CA ALA A 115 6.65 -5.61 6.66
C ALA A 115 5.77 -6.79 7.14
N VAL A 116 4.52 -6.85 6.69
CA VAL A 116 3.62 -7.98 6.98
C VAL A 116 4.18 -9.27 6.39
N LEU A 117 4.67 -9.25 5.15
CA LEU A 117 5.29 -10.42 4.52
C LEU A 117 6.54 -10.88 5.25
N ALA A 118 7.37 -9.97 5.75
CA ALA A 118 8.56 -10.30 6.53
C ALA A 118 8.21 -11.06 7.82
N VAL A 119 7.14 -10.67 8.51
CA VAL A 119 6.67 -11.40 9.70
C VAL A 119 6.10 -12.77 9.33
N ALA A 120 5.34 -12.88 8.24
CA ALA A 120 4.84 -14.17 7.77
C ALA A 120 5.99 -15.13 7.37
N LYS A 121 7.00 -14.63 6.65
CA LYS A 121 8.21 -15.39 6.28
C LYS A 121 9.01 -15.81 7.53
N ALA A 122 9.08 -14.95 8.55
CA ALA A 122 9.71 -15.28 9.82
C ALA A 122 8.99 -16.45 10.52
N ALA A 123 7.66 -16.46 10.53
CA ALA A 123 6.87 -17.57 11.06
C ALA A 123 7.09 -18.88 10.27
N GLN A 124 7.17 -18.79 8.93
CA GLN A 124 7.45 -19.95 8.06
C GLN A 124 8.87 -20.52 8.23
N GLY A 125 9.83 -19.70 8.64
CA GLY A 125 11.23 -20.13 8.86
C GLY A 125 11.40 -21.17 9.98
N HIS A 126 10.36 -21.43 10.78
CA HIS A 126 10.38 -22.44 11.82
C HIS A 126 10.15 -23.85 11.27
N LYS A 127 10.92 -24.83 11.78
CA LYS A 127 10.84 -26.23 11.35
C LYS A 127 9.43 -26.78 11.54
N GLY A 128 8.86 -27.29 10.46
CA GLY A 128 7.53 -27.93 10.46
C GLY A 128 6.36 -26.98 10.24
N VAL A 129 6.60 -25.68 10.03
CA VAL A 129 5.55 -24.70 9.72
C VAL A 129 5.33 -24.59 8.21
N THR A 130 4.08 -24.72 7.77
CA THR A 130 3.66 -24.51 6.38
C THR A 130 2.57 -23.45 6.33
N VAL A 131 2.85 -22.31 5.72
CA VAL A 131 1.83 -21.28 5.47
C VAL A 131 0.87 -21.78 4.41
N ARG A 132 -0.42 -21.79 4.73
CA ARG A 132 -1.51 -22.22 3.84
C ARG A 132 -2.15 -21.05 3.12
N SER A 133 -2.35 -19.94 3.82
CA SER A 133 -2.90 -18.73 3.23
C SER A 133 -2.36 -17.48 3.92
N MET A 134 -2.32 -16.39 3.17
CA MET A 134 -1.99 -15.07 3.69
C MET A 134 -2.85 -14.08 2.89
N ALA A 135 -3.77 -13.39 3.54
CA ALA A 135 -4.68 -12.49 2.85
C ALA A 135 -5.05 -11.30 3.75
N PRO A 136 -5.11 -10.08 3.19
CA PRO A 136 -5.72 -8.96 3.88
C PRO A 136 -7.19 -9.25 4.17
N THR A 137 -7.64 -8.92 5.37
CA THR A 137 -9.02 -9.11 5.84
C THR A 137 -9.78 -7.79 5.94
N GLU A 138 -9.08 -6.69 6.21
CA GLU A 138 -9.66 -5.36 6.31
C GLU A 138 -8.62 -4.28 5.98
N VAL A 139 -9.09 -3.20 5.36
CA VAL A 139 -8.34 -1.95 5.18
C VAL A 139 -9.25 -0.80 5.63
N THR A 140 -8.75 0.06 6.51
CA THR A 140 -9.50 1.17 7.11
C THR A 140 -8.59 2.36 7.45
N VAL A 141 -9.15 3.45 7.99
CA VAL A 141 -8.39 4.60 8.49
C VAL A 141 -8.50 4.65 10.02
N VAL A 142 -7.37 4.76 10.72
CA VAL A 142 -7.31 4.99 12.17
C VAL A 142 -6.35 6.13 12.46
N ALA A 143 -6.81 7.14 13.21
CA ALA A 143 -6.03 8.35 13.52
C ALA A 143 -5.30 8.92 12.30
N ASP A 144 -6.04 9.08 11.20
CA ASP A 144 -5.55 9.63 9.93
C ASP A 144 -4.43 8.85 9.23
N ALA A 145 -4.27 7.57 9.55
CA ALA A 145 -3.36 6.66 8.87
C ALA A 145 -4.12 5.45 8.31
N PRO A 146 -3.71 4.90 7.15
CA PRO A 146 -4.27 3.66 6.65
C PRO A 146 -3.82 2.50 7.53
N VAL A 147 -4.76 1.62 7.86
CA VAL A 147 -4.53 0.39 8.61
C VAL A 147 -4.96 -0.79 7.76
N MET A 148 -4.11 -1.81 7.67
CA MET A 148 -4.39 -3.08 7.01
C MET A 148 -4.27 -4.24 7.98
N PHE A 149 -5.31 -5.07 8.05
CA PHE A 149 -5.33 -6.33 8.79
C PHE A 149 -5.07 -7.49 7.85
N VAL A 150 -4.27 -8.46 8.30
CA VAL A 150 -3.90 -9.65 7.52
C VAL A 150 -3.97 -10.88 8.40
N ASP A 151 -4.65 -11.91 7.92
CA ASP A 151 -4.63 -13.24 8.53
C ASP A 151 -3.63 -14.13 7.78
N VAL A 152 -2.84 -14.88 8.55
CA VAL A 152 -1.92 -15.90 8.04
C VAL A 152 -2.33 -17.24 8.65
N ASP A 153 -2.93 -18.10 7.84
CA ASP A 153 -3.25 -19.47 8.23
C ASP A 153 -2.04 -20.36 7.96
N TYR A 154 -1.65 -21.16 8.95
CA TYR A 154 -0.53 -22.08 8.82
C TYR A 154 -0.81 -23.41 9.51
N GLU A 155 -0.02 -24.41 9.15
CA GLU A 155 -0.02 -25.73 9.77
C GLU A 155 1.36 -26.02 10.37
N VAL A 156 1.36 -26.72 11.51
CA VAL A 156 2.57 -27.18 12.18
C VAL A 156 2.55 -28.70 12.25
N VAL A 157 3.57 -29.34 11.70
CA VAL A 157 3.79 -30.77 11.86
C VAL A 157 4.46 -31.01 13.21
N ALA A 158 3.73 -31.62 14.14
CA ALA A 158 4.24 -32.03 15.44
C ALA A 158 4.81 -33.46 15.38
N SER A 159 5.54 -33.85 16.43
CA SER A 159 6.08 -35.21 16.57
C SER A 159 4.96 -36.25 16.52
N GLY A 160 5.11 -37.29 15.69
CA GLY A 160 4.14 -38.39 15.55
C GLY A 160 3.02 -38.14 14.53
N ASP A 161 3.33 -37.48 13.41
CA ASP A 161 2.44 -37.24 12.25
C ASP A 161 1.16 -36.46 12.56
N SER A 162 1.07 -35.79 13.72
CA SER A 162 -0.04 -34.90 14.05
C SER A 162 0.18 -33.52 13.43
N VAL A 163 -0.86 -32.99 12.77
CA VAL A 163 -0.84 -31.64 12.17
C VAL A 163 -1.76 -30.75 13.00
N SER A 164 -1.22 -29.63 13.48
CA SER A 164 -1.98 -28.60 14.17
C SER A 164 -2.14 -27.36 13.29
N ALA A 165 -3.35 -26.81 13.20
CA ALA A 165 -3.59 -25.56 12.50
C ALA A 165 -3.41 -24.37 13.45
N GLY A 166 -2.77 -23.31 12.95
CA GLY A 166 -2.56 -22.05 13.65
C GLY A 166 -2.99 -20.86 12.81
N ARG A 167 -3.18 -19.72 13.47
CA ARG A 167 -3.50 -18.45 12.82
C ARG A 167 -2.75 -17.30 13.47
N LEU A 168 -1.88 -16.69 12.66
CA LEU A 168 -1.20 -15.46 12.98
C LEU A 168 -2.03 -14.29 12.43
N LYS A 169 -2.37 -13.36 13.32
CA LYS A 169 -3.11 -12.13 13.00
C LYS A 169 -2.12 -10.99 12.97
N LEU A 170 -2.13 -10.20 11.90
CA LEU A 170 -1.25 -9.07 11.69
C LEU A 170 -2.06 -7.79 11.47
N MET A 171 -1.52 -6.68 11.93
CA MET A 171 -2.05 -5.34 11.67
C MET A 171 -0.89 -4.42 11.38
N VAL A 172 -0.99 -3.65 10.31
CA VAL A 172 -0.02 -2.60 9.99
C VAL A 172 -0.74 -1.26 9.87
N SER A 173 -0.26 -0.25 10.59
CA SER A 173 -0.64 1.15 10.43
C SER A 173 0.51 1.88 9.74
N ALA A 174 0.28 2.39 8.53
CA ALA A 174 1.29 3.13 7.77
C ALA A 174 1.24 4.64 8.08
N SER A 175 1.21 4.98 9.37
CA SER A 175 1.33 6.37 9.81
C SER A 175 2.68 6.95 9.37
N PRO A 176 2.73 8.16 8.79
CA PRO A 176 4.00 8.75 8.38
C PRO A 176 4.90 9.18 9.56
N GLU A 177 4.34 9.25 10.78
CA GLU A 177 5.08 9.66 11.97
C GLU A 177 5.55 8.47 12.81
N LEU A 178 4.63 7.56 13.12
CA LEU A 178 4.88 6.41 13.98
C LEU A 178 4.18 5.18 13.38
N PRO A 179 4.72 4.54 12.34
CA PRO A 179 4.15 3.31 11.84
C PRO A 179 4.12 2.24 12.93
N LEU A 180 3.12 1.39 12.86
CA LEU A 180 2.88 0.34 13.84
C LEU A 180 2.71 -0.99 13.11
N LEU A 181 3.40 -2.03 13.55
CA LEU A 181 3.16 -3.40 13.12
C LEU A 181 2.87 -4.27 14.33
N CYS A 182 1.69 -4.88 14.39
CA CYS A 182 1.28 -5.76 15.47
C CYS A 182 1.05 -7.18 14.99
N ALA A 183 1.35 -8.14 15.85
CA ALA A 183 1.23 -9.57 15.61
C ALA A 183 0.65 -10.28 16.84
N HIS A 184 -0.26 -11.22 16.61
CA HIS A 184 -0.78 -12.12 17.64
C HIS A 184 -1.00 -13.50 17.05
N ASP A 185 -0.32 -14.49 17.61
CA ASP A 185 -0.35 -15.88 17.16
C ASP A 185 -1.06 -16.75 18.19
N GLU A 186 -2.38 -16.90 18.00
CA GLU A 186 -3.24 -17.70 18.87
C GLU A 186 -4.58 -17.93 18.15
N PRO A 187 -5.18 -19.14 18.20
CA PRO A 187 -6.51 -19.36 17.65
C PRO A 187 -7.57 -18.49 18.33
N GLY A 188 -8.42 -17.85 17.52
CA GLY A 188 -9.46 -16.91 17.99
C GLY A 188 -8.92 -15.49 18.21
N TYR A 189 -9.62 -14.74 19.05
CA TYR A 189 -9.31 -13.37 19.46
C TYR A 189 -9.20 -12.38 18.29
N ALA A 190 -9.90 -12.63 17.19
CA ALA A 190 -9.83 -11.78 16.01
C ALA A 190 -10.39 -10.38 16.31
N ARG A 191 -11.54 -10.30 16.99
CA ARG A 191 -12.15 -9.02 17.39
C ARG A 191 -11.36 -8.34 18.48
N THR A 192 -10.80 -9.13 19.41
CA THR A 192 -9.92 -8.64 20.47
C THR A 192 -8.65 -8.02 19.88
N PHE A 193 -7.98 -8.72 18.97
CA PHE A 193 -6.80 -8.24 18.27
C PHE A 193 -7.09 -6.92 17.53
N HIS A 194 -8.18 -6.88 16.76
CA HIS A 194 -8.60 -5.68 16.05
C HIS A 194 -8.84 -4.50 17.00
N ARG A 195 -9.64 -4.69 18.05
CA ARG A 195 -9.93 -3.65 19.04
C ARG A 195 -8.68 -3.12 19.75
N VAL A 196 -7.82 -4.02 20.23
CA VAL A 196 -6.62 -3.66 20.99
C VAL A 196 -5.63 -2.89 20.10
N THR A 197 -5.39 -3.37 18.87
CA THR A 197 -4.43 -2.76 17.94
C THR A 197 -4.93 -1.44 17.36
N THR A 198 -6.21 -1.35 16.99
CA THR A 198 -6.81 -0.06 16.57
C THR A 198 -6.81 0.96 17.71
N GLY A 199 -7.13 0.54 18.93
CA GLY A 199 -7.05 1.39 20.12
C GLY A 199 -5.63 1.93 20.39
N LEU A 200 -4.62 1.06 20.24
CA LEU A 200 -3.22 1.47 20.34
C LEU A 200 -2.86 2.47 19.24
N ALA A 201 -3.16 2.16 17.96
CA ALA A 201 -2.87 3.06 16.85
C ALA A 201 -3.57 4.42 16.99
N ALA A 202 -4.81 4.44 17.49
CA ALA A 202 -5.59 5.66 17.67
C ALA A 202 -5.03 6.60 18.75
N THR A 203 -4.28 6.07 19.71
CA THR A 203 -3.75 6.84 20.84
C THR A 203 -2.26 7.13 20.73
N LEU A 204 -1.59 6.54 19.73
CA LEU A 204 -0.16 6.69 19.49
C LEU A 204 0.15 8.13 19.06
N LYS A 205 1.04 8.80 19.80
CA LYS A 205 1.38 10.21 19.60
C LYS A 205 2.88 10.45 19.75
N VAL A 206 3.43 11.28 18.86
CA VAL A 206 4.75 11.89 19.02
C VAL A 206 4.63 13.02 20.05
N PRO A 207 5.45 13.05 21.12
CA PRO A 207 5.48 14.18 22.04
C PRO A 207 6.02 15.43 21.37
N GLY A 208 5.42 16.59 21.67
CA GLY A 208 5.84 17.88 21.13
C GLY A 208 4.76 18.58 20.31
N PRO A 209 5.11 19.66 19.59
CA PRO A 209 4.16 20.39 18.76
C PRO A 209 3.63 19.49 17.65
N ALA A 210 2.31 19.52 17.43
CA ALA A 210 1.68 18.77 16.35
C ALA A 210 2.25 19.22 14.99
N ARG A 211 2.55 18.25 14.11
CA ARG A 211 2.91 18.57 12.73
C ARG A 211 1.73 19.18 12.01
N THR A 212 2.03 20.03 11.01
CA THR A 212 1.00 20.55 10.11
C THR A 212 0.31 19.37 9.43
N PRO A 213 -1.01 19.19 9.65
CA PRO A 213 -1.72 18.06 9.06
C PRO A 213 -1.76 18.18 7.54
N ALA A 214 -1.79 17.03 6.86
CA ALA A 214 -2.09 17.03 5.42
C ALA A 214 -3.47 17.65 5.18
N ARG A 215 -3.56 18.49 4.16
CA ARG A 215 -4.78 19.21 3.77
C ARG A 215 -5.83 18.25 3.22
N THR A 216 -5.39 17.29 2.43
CA THR A 216 -6.22 16.29 1.77
C THR A 216 -5.66 14.91 2.07
N LYS A 217 -6.56 13.96 2.34
CA LYS A 217 -6.23 12.56 2.58
C LYS A 217 -7.25 11.69 1.85
N ALA A 218 -6.78 10.65 1.17
CA ALA A 218 -7.66 9.71 0.48
C ALA A 218 -7.12 8.28 0.58
N LEU A 219 -8.01 7.35 0.94
CA LEU A 219 -7.76 5.91 0.97
C LEU A 219 -8.53 5.24 -0.16
N ARG A 220 -7.81 4.50 -0.99
CA ARG A 220 -8.40 3.54 -1.91
C ARG A 220 -8.08 2.13 -1.45
N VAL A 221 -9.07 1.27 -1.54
CA VAL A 221 -8.90 -0.17 -1.33
C VAL A 221 -8.58 -0.83 -2.66
N LEU A 222 -7.58 -1.70 -2.65
CA LEU A 222 -7.16 -2.48 -3.80
C LEU A 222 -7.66 -3.91 -3.65
N LYS A 223 -8.30 -4.44 -4.70
CA LYS A 223 -8.82 -5.81 -4.71
C LYS A 223 -8.34 -6.58 -5.95
N LEU A 224 -7.79 -7.76 -5.76
CA LEU A 224 -7.45 -8.71 -6.82
C LEU A 224 -8.56 -9.75 -6.95
N ASP A 225 -9.19 -9.83 -8.12
CA ASP A 225 -10.32 -10.73 -8.40
C ASP A 225 -11.45 -10.60 -7.34
N GLY A 226 -11.70 -9.36 -6.92
CA GLY A 226 -12.72 -9.01 -5.92
C GLY A 226 -12.31 -9.28 -4.46
N ARG A 227 -11.14 -9.86 -4.20
CA ARG A 227 -10.59 -10.07 -2.86
C ARG A 227 -9.66 -8.94 -2.47
N LEU A 228 -9.71 -8.52 -1.20
CA LEU A 228 -8.82 -7.47 -0.69
C LEU A 228 -7.35 -7.86 -0.89
N ALA A 229 -6.57 -6.95 -1.48
CA ALA A 229 -5.15 -7.14 -1.78
C ALA A 229 -4.28 -6.05 -1.15
N GLY A 230 -4.83 -4.88 -0.83
CA GLY A 230 -4.05 -3.81 -0.23
C GLY A 230 -4.73 -2.45 -0.31
N PHE A 231 -3.93 -1.39 -0.39
CA PHE A 231 -4.44 -0.02 -0.41
C PHE A 231 -3.54 0.96 -1.18
N ASP A 232 -4.13 2.06 -1.63
CA ASP A 232 -3.45 3.31 -1.96
C ASP A 232 -3.81 4.38 -0.94
N TRP A 233 -2.79 5.08 -0.42
CA TRP A 233 -2.94 6.19 0.48
C TRP A 233 -2.36 7.46 -0.13
N ARG A 234 -3.22 8.45 -0.38
CA ARG A 234 -2.84 9.75 -0.90
C ARG A 234 -2.88 10.79 0.20
N THR A 235 -1.84 11.60 0.30
CA THR A 235 -1.81 12.82 1.12
C THR A 235 -1.38 14.03 0.30
N GLU A 236 -1.84 15.21 0.70
CA GLU A 236 -1.42 16.48 0.11
C GLU A 236 -1.07 17.51 1.18
N GLN A 237 0.04 18.21 0.97
CA GLN A 237 0.52 19.28 1.84
C GLN A 237 0.89 20.52 1.02
N ARG A 238 0.63 21.71 1.58
CA ARG A 238 1.21 22.95 1.07
C ARG A 238 2.61 23.13 1.65
N LEU A 239 3.54 23.52 0.79
CA LEU A 239 4.89 23.89 1.15
C LEU A 239 5.01 25.42 1.19
N GLU A 240 6.14 25.92 1.70
CA GLU A 240 6.49 27.34 1.61
C GLU A 240 6.58 27.78 0.14
N GLY A 241 6.21 29.04 -0.13
CA GLY A 241 6.19 29.60 -1.48
C GLY A 241 5.15 28.96 -2.40
N GLY A 242 3.99 28.59 -1.84
CA GLY A 242 2.78 28.14 -2.55
C GLY A 242 2.88 26.81 -3.30
N SER A 243 4.05 26.17 -3.29
CA SER A 243 4.26 24.84 -3.88
C SER A 243 3.40 23.79 -3.15
N ARG A 244 3.00 22.73 -3.85
CA ARG A 244 2.24 21.62 -3.26
C ARG A 244 3.05 20.33 -3.33
N ARG A 245 2.93 19.49 -2.30
CA ARG A 245 3.46 18.13 -2.25
C ARG A 245 2.30 17.15 -2.17
N THR A 246 2.22 16.26 -3.14
CA THR A 246 1.32 15.10 -3.11
C THR A 246 2.16 13.85 -2.92
N GLU A 247 1.74 12.96 -2.03
CA GLU A 247 2.37 11.66 -1.83
C GLU A 247 1.32 10.58 -1.99
N VAL A 248 1.61 9.58 -2.81
CA VAL A 248 0.79 8.38 -3.00
C VAL A 248 1.62 7.17 -2.61
N SER A 249 1.16 6.46 -1.60
CA SER A 249 1.78 5.22 -1.10
C SER A 249 0.84 4.05 -1.36
N THR A 250 1.30 3.11 -2.16
CA THR A 250 0.61 1.85 -2.49
C THR A 250 1.26 0.72 -1.72
N SER A 251 0.44 -0.14 -1.12
CA SER A 251 0.89 -1.39 -0.51
C SER A 251 -0.03 -2.52 -0.99
N LEU A 252 0.56 -3.55 -1.59
CA LEU A 252 -0.14 -4.69 -2.19
C LEU A 252 0.46 -5.99 -1.68
N LEU A 253 -0.41 -6.91 -1.24
CA LEU A 253 -0.09 -8.30 -0.96
C LEU A 253 -0.76 -9.17 -2.02
N LEU A 254 0.05 -9.75 -2.89
CA LEU A 254 -0.40 -10.50 -4.05
C LEU A 254 -0.09 -12.00 -3.87
N PRO A 255 -0.93 -12.89 -4.42
CA PRO A 255 -0.58 -14.30 -4.49
C PRO A 255 0.65 -14.46 -5.40
N GLY A 256 1.71 -15.13 -4.93
CA GLY A 256 2.86 -15.42 -5.79
C GLY A 256 2.73 -16.78 -6.48
N ALA A 257 3.36 -16.90 -7.65
CA ALA A 257 3.47 -18.15 -8.37
C ALA A 257 4.44 -19.10 -7.62
N THR A 258 3.93 -20.23 -7.12
CA THR A 258 4.68 -21.34 -6.47
C THR A 258 5.49 -21.05 -5.20
N ASN A 259 5.89 -19.80 -4.93
CA ASN A 259 6.81 -19.44 -3.84
C ASN A 259 6.13 -18.72 -2.65
N GLY A 260 4.79 -18.80 -2.56
CA GLY A 260 4.01 -18.10 -1.53
C GLY A 260 3.65 -16.67 -1.93
N PRO A 261 3.07 -15.88 -1.02
CA PRO A 261 2.68 -14.50 -1.28
C PRO A 261 3.90 -13.61 -1.57
N HIS A 262 3.70 -12.57 -2.37
CA HIS A 262 4.69 -11.52 -2.60
C HIS A 262 4.08 -10.16 -2.26
N ALA A 263 4.94 -9.21 -1.91
CA ALA A 263 4.55 -7.87 -1.51
C ALA A 263 5.11 -6.84 -2.48
N GLU A 264 4.29 -5.87 -2.87
CA GLU A 264 4.71 -4.67 -3.60
C GLU A 264 4.38 -3.44 -2.78
N ASP A 265 5.37 -2.58 -2.57
CA ASP A 265 5.19 -1.28 -1.94
C ASP A 265 5.75 -0.20 -2.87
N ARG A 266 4.94 0.81 -3.18
CA ARG A 266 5.33 1.91 -4.05
C ARG A 266 5.02 3.24 -3.41
N THR A 267 5.96 4.19 -3.47
CA THR A 267 5.72 5.57 -3.09
C THR A 267 6.04 6.50 -4.25
N ILE A 268 5.09 7.38 -4.58
CA ILE A 268 5.31 8.49 -5.51
C ILE A 268 5.12 9.81 -4.76
N THR A 269 6.18 10.60 -4.66
CA THR A 269 6.09 11.98 -4.16
C THR A 269 6.16 12.94 -5.34
N THR A 270 5.18 13.82 -5.50
CA THR A 270 5.13 14.85 -6.54
C THR A 270 5.14 16.23 -5.89
N VAL A 271 6.03 17.11 -6.36
CA VAL A 271 6.09 18.52 -5.95
C VAL A 271 5.77 19.40 -7.15
N THR A 272 4.81 20.31 -7.01
CA THR A 272 4.40 21.26 -8.06
C THR A 272 4.67 22.70 -7.64
N ASP A 273 4.82 23.60 -8.62
CA ASP A 273 4.78 25.05 -8.39
C ASP A 273 3.33 25.54 -8.14
N GLU A 274 3.20 26.86 -7.95
CA GLU A 274 1.92 27.54 -7.74
C GLU A 274 0.98 27.41 -8.96
N GLU A 275 1.55 27.25 -10.16
CA GLU A 275 0.79 27.00 -11.39
C GLU A 275 0.42 25.52 -11.58
N GLY A 276 0.74 24.64 -10.63
CA GLY A 276 0.45 23.20 -10.69
C GLY A 276 1.37 22.41 -11.63
N ARG A 277 2.44 23.03 -12.15
CA ARG A 277 3.40 22.36 -13.03
C ARG A 277 4.42 21.58 -12.21
N LEU A 278 4.85 20.43 -12.73
CA LEU A 278 5.79 19.54 -12.05
C LEU A 278 7.16 20.22 -11.82
N LYS A 279 7.62 20.27 -10.56
CA LYS A 279 8.99 20.66 -10.17
C LYS A 279 9.87 19.46 -9.90
N GLU A 280 9.38 18.50 -9.11
CA GLU A 280 10.10 17.31 -8.70
C GLU A 280 9.14 16.13 -8.58
N GLN A 281 9.59 14.94 -8.98
CA GLN A 281 8.89 13.69 -8.70
C GLN A 281 9.87 12.65 -8.16
N ARG A 282 9.51 11.91 -7.12
CA ARG A 282 10.28 10.80 -6.56
C ARG A 282 9.46 9.54 -6.67
N HIS A 283 10.06 8.48 -7.20
CA HIS A 283 9.51 7.14 -7.24
C HIS A 283 10.37 6.24 -6.36
N ALA A 284 9.74 5.47 -5.49
CA ALA A 284 10.32 4.35 -4.79
C ALA A 284 9.42 3.13 -5.04
N HIS A 285 10.00 1.99 -5.39
CA HIS A 285 9.31 0.71 -5.54
C HIS A 285 10.12 -0.36 -4.82
N ALA A 286 9.46 -1.12 -3.96
CA ALA A 286 10.02 -2.25 -3.26
C ALA A 286 9.17 -3.50 -3.55
N GLU A 287 9.86 -4.61 -3.81
CA GLU A 287 9.28 -5.93 -3.95
C GLU A 287 9.82 -6.79 -2.81
N ASP A 288 8.93 -7.45 -2.06
CA ASP A 288 9.29 -8.29 -0.91
C ASP A 288 10.20 -7.58 0.13
N GLY A 289 9.97 -6.27 0.33
CA GLY A 289 10.76 -5.43 1.23
C GLY A 289 12.16 -5.08 0.69
N ARG A 290 12.43 -5.29 -0.60
CA ARG A 290 13.69 -4.91 -1.25
C ARG A 290 13.43 -3.82 -2.28
N LEU A 291 14.14 -2.70 -2.16
CA LEU A 291 14.00 -1.59 -3.09
C LEU A 291 14.50 -1.98 -4.50
N THR A 292 13.58 -2.08 -5.46
CA THR A 292 13.84 -2.42 -6.87
C THR A 292 13.90 -1.18 -7.76
N LEU A 293 13.31 -0.06 -7.36
CA LEU A 293 13.40 1.22 -8.07
C LEU A 293 13.50 2.38 -7.10
N GLN A 294 14.38 3.33 -7.40
CA GLN A 294 14.43 4.62 -6.72
C GLN A 294 14.88 5.69 -7.70
N VAL A 295 13.99 6.59 -8.10
CA VAL A 295 14.30 7.62 -9.09
C VAL A 295 13.78 8.97 -8.64
N THR A 296 14.60 10.01 -8.75
CA THR A 296 14.20 11.40 -8.60
C THR A 296 14.27 12.08 -9.96
N LEU A 297 13.18 12.71 -10.36
CA LEU A 297 13.04 13.54 -11.54
C LEU A 297 12.90 15.00 -11.10
N ARG A 298 13.57 15.93 -11.79
CA ARG A 298 13.48 17.37 -11.56
C ARG A 298 13.31 18.11 -12.87
N ARG A 299 12.42 19.10 -12.89
CA ARG A 299 12.31 20.05 -14.00
C ARG A 299 13.55 20.95 -14.02
N GLU A 300 14.20 21.06 -15.16
CA GLU A 300 15.29 22.01 -15.33
C GLU A 300 14.75 23.44 -15.39
N ARG A 301 15.56 24.43 -14.99
CA ARG A 301 15.14 25.83 -15.09
C ARG A 301 14.99 26.19 -16.56
N GLU A 302 13.88 26.84 -16.92
CA GLU A 302 13.69 27.36 -18.27
C GLU A 302 14.85 28.30 -18.63
N PRO A 303 15.51 28.09 -19.78
CA PRO A 303 16.48 29.05 -20.29
C PRO A 303 15.78 30.38 -20.60
N GLN A 304 16.28 31.49 -20.04
CA GLN A 304 15.94 32.83 -20.55
C GLN A 304 16.85 33.17 -21.75
N PRO A 305 16.37 33.82 -22.84
CA PRO A 305 15.00 34.25 -23.15
C PRO A 305 14.22 33.26 -24.02
N PRO A 306 12.87 33.36 -24.09
CA PRO A 306 12.02 32.45 -24.85
C PRO A 306 12.34 32.48 -26.34
N THR A 307 12.72 31.32 -26.89
CA THR A 307 12.72 31.10 -28.34
C THR A 307 11.27 31.03 -28.84
N ARG A 308 11.02 31.42 -30.10
CA ARG A 308 9.67 31.48 -30.72
C ARG A 308 8.93 30.13 -30.81
N ALA A 309 9.60 29.00 -30.52
CA ALA A 309 8.97 27.69 -30.45
C ALA A 309 8.35 27.48 -29.06
N ALA A 310 7.21 26.78 -28.97
CA ALA A 310 6.66 26.39 -27.68
C ALA A 310 7.76 25.71 -26.84
N PRO A 311 8.07 26.21 -25.63
CA PRO A 311 9.23 25.74 -24.89
C PRO A 311 9.02 24.28 -24.49
N GLU A 312 9.77 23.37 -25.12
CA GLU A 312 9.89 22.01 -24.61
C GLU A 312 10.43 22.08 -23.17
N THR A 313 9.79 21.37 -22.25
CA THR A 313 10.22 21.37 -20.85
C THR A 313 11.26 20.29 -20.66
N ALA A 314 12.48 20.68 -20.27
CA ALA A 314 13.56 19.75 -19.96
C ALA A 314 13.46 19.21 -18.53
N TYR A 315 13.75 17.92 -18.37
CA TYR A 315 13.79 17.24 -17.09
C TYR A 315 15.08 16.46 -16.94
N ARG A 316 15.60 16.40 -15.72
CA ARG A 316 16.74 15.56 -15.31
C ARG A 316 16.27 14.49 -14.35
N TYR A 317 16.70 13.24 -14.57
CA TYR A 317 16.45 12.13 -13.66
C TYR A 317 17.76 11.54 -13.12
N GLU A 318 17.72 11.04 -11.90
CA GLU A 318 18.83 10.37 -11.23
C GLU A 318 18.30 9.34 -10.23
N GLY A 319 18.96 8.18 -10.13
CA GLY A 319 18.50 7.10 -9.26
C GLY A 319 19.11 5.74 -9.58
N ARG A 320 18.35 4.68 -9.29
CA ARG A 320 18.71 3.29 -9.54
C ARG A 320 17.50 2.41 -9.82
N GLN A 321 17.71 1.34 -10.58
CA GLN A 321 16.78 0.23 -10.78
C GLN A 321 17.53 -1.08 -10.52
N GLY A 322 17.19 -1.76 -9.43
CA GLY A 322 18.02 -2.83 -8.86
C GLY A 322 19.43 -2.33 -8.55
N SER A 323 20.43 -2.95 -9.18
CA SER A 323 21.84 -2.54 -9.12
C SER A 323 22.24 -1.52 -10.18
N ARG A 324 21.40 -1.26 -11.19
CA ARG A 324 21.71 -0.35 -12.31
C ARG A 324 21.51 1.09 -11.89
N ALA A 325 22.55 1.91 -11.98
CA ALA A 325 22.42 3.36 -11.84
C ALA A 325 21.66 3.97 -13.02
N LEU A 326 20.79 4.94 -12.74
CA LEU A 326 20.02 5.70 -13.72
C LEU A 326 20.42 7.17 -13.62
N LYS A 327 20.76 7.80 -14.75
CA LYS A 327 21.02 9.24 -14.84
C LYS A 327 20.85 9.72 -16.27
N GLY A 328 20.19 10.85 -16.46
CA GLY A 328 20.03 11.44 -17.78
C GLY A 328 19.10 12.64 -17.79
N THR A 329 18.79 13.10 -18.99
CA THR A 329 17.83 14.17 -19.25
C THR A 329 16.93 13.79 -20.42
N PHE A 330 15.73 14.36 -20.46
CA PHE A 330 14.82 14.29 -21.60
C PHE A 330 13.96 15.55 -21.67
N THR A 331 13.35 15.80 -22.83
CA THR A 331 12.38 16.89 -23.01
C THR A 331 10.96 16.33 -23.14
N SER A 332 9.97 17.08 -22.67
CA SER A 332 8.55 16.84 -22.96
C SER A 332 7.98 18.06 -23.66
N LYS A 333 7.21 17.81 -24.73
CA LYS A 333 6.57 18.85 -25.52
C LYS A 333 5.35 19.44 -24.81
N ARG A 334 4.66 18.63 -24.00
CA ARG A 334 3.44 19.01 -23.27
C ARG A 334 3.71 19.40 -21.82
N GLY A 335 4.92 19.14 -21.33
CA GLY A 335 5.20 19.07 -19.90
C GLY A 335 4.65 17.78 -19.30
N LEU A 336 5.24 17.35 -18.19
CA LEU A 336 4.76 16.15 -17.50
C LEU A 336 3.52 16.44 -16.67
N ALA A 337 2.45 15.71 -16.95
CA ALA A 337 1.20 15.73 -16.22
C ALA A 337 1.40 15.20 -14.79
N THR A 338 0.80 15.91 -13.85
CA THR A 338 0.66 15.49 -12.46
C THR A 338 -0.71 14.85 -12.24
N GLU A 339 -0.96 14.28 -11.06
CA GLU A 339 -2.29 13.76 -10.74
C GLU A 339 -3.39 14.83 -10.84
N ASP A 340 -3.09 16.06 -10.43
CA ASP A 340 -4.03 17.19 -10.57
C ASP A 340 -4.26 17.54 -12.05
N THR A 341 -3.21 17.51 -12.88
CA THR A 341 -3.35 17.67 -14.33
C THR A 341 -4.24 16.58 -14.93
N VAL A 342 -4.08 15.32 -14.49
CA VAL A 342 -4.93 14.21 -14.92
C VAL A 342 -6.38 14.44 -14.48
N HIS A 343 -6.61 14.82 -13.23
CA HIS A 343 -7.93 15.12 -12.67
C HIS A 343 -8.66 16.20 -13.49
N ASP A 344 -8.01 17.35 -13.72
CA ASP A 344 -8.57 18.44 -14.51
C ASP A 344 -8.86 18.00 -15.96
N THR A 345 -7.96 17.21 -16.56
CA THR A 345 -8.16 16.68 -17.92
C THR A 345 -9.33 15.70 -17.98
N VAL A 346 -9.48 14.82 -16.98
CA VAL A 346 -10.61 13.90 -16.89
C VAL A 346 -11.92 14.69 -16.81
N ARG A 347 -11.98 15.74 -15.98
CA ARG A 347 -13.16 16.62 -15.89
C ARG A 347 -13.51 17.23 -17.24
N ASP A 348 -12.51 17.73 -17.97
CA ASP A 348 -12.71 18.36 -19.28
C ASP A 348 -13.15 17.37 -20.35
N VAL A 349 -12.56 16.16 -20.37
CA VAL A 349 -12.95 15.06 -21.27
C VAL A 349 -14.40 14.64 -21.01
N LEU A 350 -14.80 14.50 -19.74
CA LEU A 350 -16.14 14.03 -19.37
C LEU A 350 -17.23 15.10 -19.44
N ARG A 351 -16.88 16.39 -19.52
CA ARG A 351 -17.85 17.48 -19.64
C ARG A 351 -18.70 17.35 -20.92
N PRO A 352 -19.99 17.73 -20.91
CA PRO A 352 -20.79 17.84 -22.13
C PRO A 352 -20.07 18.70 -23.20
N GLY A 353 -19.96 18.17 -24.42
CA GLY A 353 -19.21 18.82 -25.51
C GLY A 353 -17.68 18.78 -25.39
N GLY A 354 -17.14 18.13 -24.35
CA GLY A 354 -15.71 17.89 -24.18
C GLY A 354 -15.14 16.95 -25.27
N PRO A 355 -13.80 16.89 -25.41
CA PRO A 355 -13.17 16.03 -26.40
C PRO A 355 -13.43 14.54 -26.10
N ALA A 356 -13.44 13.70 -27.14
CA ALA A 356 -13.59 12.25 -26.96
C ALA A 356 -12.35 11.60 -26.34
N GLU A 357 -11.21 12.24 -26.50
CA GLU A 357 -9.90 11.77 -26.08
C GLU A 357 -9.01 12.95 -25.67
N ALA A 358 -8.14 12.73 -24.70
CA ALA A 358 -7.05 13.64 -24.36
C ALA A 358 -5.75 12.86 -24.17
N VAL A 359 -4.63 13.52 -24.48
CA VAL A 359 -3.29 12.93 -24.45
C VAL A 359 -2.40 13.74 -23.53
N LEU A 360 -1.77 13.06 -22.57
CA LEU A 360 -0.89 13.63 -21.57
C LEU A 360 0.47 12.91 -21.61
N ASP A 361 1.53 13.61 -21.22
CA ASP A 361 2.83 12.98 -20.97
C ASP A 361 2.94 12.69 -19.47
N VAL A 362 3.21 11.45 -19.06
CA VAL A 362 3.46 11.07 -17.66
C VAL A 362 4.85 10.47 -17.51
N TYR A 363 5.43 10.52 -16.31
CA TYR A 363 6.73 9.90 -16.05
C TYR A 363 6.58 8.58 -15.29
N ARG A 364 6.94 7.47 -15.95
CA ARG A 364 6.85 6.11 -15.42
C ARG A 364 8.22 5.42 -15.51
N PRO A 365 9.11 5.65 -14.52
CA PRO A 365 10.49 5.18 -14.59
C PRO A 365 10.64 3.65 -14.52
N ALA A 366 9.60 2.93 -14.09
CA ALA A 366 9.58 1.47 -14.11
C ALA A 366 9.52 0.93 -15.56
N ASP A 367 8.83 1.65 -16.45
CA ASP A 367 8.60 1.27 -17.84
C ASP A 367 9.68 1.88 -18.74
N VAL A 368 9.82 3.21 -18.72
CA VAL A 368 10.80 3.96 -19.52
C VAL A 368 11.42 5.08 -18.68
N PRO A 369 12.62 4.89 -18.10
CA PRO A 369 13.24 5.89 -17.23
C PRO A 369 13.76 7.13 -17.97
N SER A 370 13.99 7.04 -19.28
CA SER A 370 14.68 8.06 -20.09
C SER A 370 13.76 8.91 -20.97
N ALA A 371 12.44 8.78 -20.85
CA ALA A 371 11.49 9.51 -21.69
C ALA A 371 10.12 9.66 -20.98
N PRO A 372 9.28 10.62 -21.38
CA PRO A 372 7.88 10.60 -21.01
C PRO A 372 7.18 9.38 -21.63
N THR A 373 6.13 8.91 -20.97
CA THR A 373 5.20 7.91 -21.50
C THR A 373 3.87 8.60 -21.80
N GLU A 374 3.28 8.29 -22.94
CA GLU A 374 1.98 8.84 -23.30
C GLU A 374 0.87 8.18 -22.46
N LEU A 375 0.02 9.00 -21.85
CA LEU A 375 -1.23 8.61 -21.22
C LEU A 375 -2.38 9.12 -22.08
N VAL A 376 -3.17 8.18 -22.61
CA VAL A 376 -4.37 8.48 -23.40
C VAL A 376 -5.60 8.26 -22.53
N LEU A 377 -6.40 9.32 -22.37
CA LEU A 377 -7.68 9.30 -21.67
C LEU A 377 -8.79 9.29 -22.73
N ARG A 378 -9.61 8.24 -22.78
CA ARG A 378 -10.68 8.11 -23.80
C ARG A 378 -12.02 7.78 -23.16
N ARG A 379 -13.08 8.48 -23.56
CA ARG A 379 -14.45 8.18 -23.07
C ARG A 379 -14.94 6.83 -23.58
N VAL A 380 -15.75 6.16 -22.76
CA VAL A 380 -16.44 4.93 -23.14
C VAL A 380 -17.95 5.11 -22.98
N PRO A 381 -18.65 5.76 -23.94
CA PRO A 381 -20.08 6.08 -23.80
C PRO A 381 -20.96 4.85 -23.54
N SER A 382 -20.59 3.69 -24.09
CA SER A 382 -21.29 2.42 -23.88
C SER A 382 -21.25 1.92 -22.43
N ALA A 383 -20.27 2.33 -21.63
CA ALA A 383 -20.13 2.01 -20.21
C ALA A 383 -20.68 3.11 -19.28
N GLY A 384 -21.17 4.22 -19.85
CA GLY A 384 -21.81 5.32 -19.13
C GLY A 384 -21.08 6.66 -19.26
N PRO A 385 -21.73 7.77 -18.82
CA PRO A 385 -21.24 9.14 -19.04
C PRO A 385 -19.98 9.49 -18.25
N ARG A 386 -19.61 8.69 -17.25
CA ARG A 386 -18.43 8.88 -16.39
C ARG A 386 -17.36 7.82 -16.60
N ALA A 387 -17.53 6.96 -17.60
CA ALA A 387 -16.61 5.87 -17.90
C ALA A 387 -15.54 6.31 -18.91
N LEU A 388 -14.30 5.93 -18.64
CA LEU A 388 -13.15 6.19 -19.50
C LEU A 388 -12.18 5.01 -19.48
N THR A 389 -11.32 4.92 -20.50
CA THR A 389 -10.11 4.11 -20.47
C THR A 389 -8.89 5.00 -20.31
N LEU A 390 -7.91 4.51 -19.56
CA LEU A 390 -6.58 5.07 -19.42
C LEU A 390 -5.60 4.11 -20.08
N THR A 391 -4.96 4.53 -21.17
CA THR A 391 -3.96 3.70 -21.85
C THR A 391 -2.58 4.30 -21.63
N THR A 392 -1.60 3.48 -21.23
CA THR A 392 -0.21 3.89 -21.05
C THR A 392 0.71 2.77 -21.51
N GLY A 393 1.44 2.99 -22.60
CA GLY A 393 2.16 1.91 -23.28
C GLY A 393 1.19 0.79 -23.70
N ASP A 394 1.51 -0.45 -23.35
CA ASP A 394 0.67 -1.62 -23.64
C ASP A 394 -0.42 -1.88 -22.58
N ALA A 395 -0.43 -1.11 -21.48
CA ALA A 395 -1.41 -1.25 -20.42
C ALA A 395 -2.64 -0.40 -20.70
N THR A 396 -3.83 -0.99 -20.57
CA THR A 396 -5.12 -0.27 -20.58
C THR A 396 -5.85 -0.55 -19.28
N GLU A 397 -6.31 0.51 -18.63
CA GLU A 397 -7.12 0.47 -17.42
C GLU A 397 -8.52 1.03 -17.72
N GLU A 398 -9.56 0.33 -17.28
CA GLU A 398 -10.91 0.88 -17.23
C GLU A 398 -11.04 1.77 -15.99
N ALA A 399 -11.76 2.88 -16.09
CA ALA A 399 -12.01 3.74 -14.95
C ALA A 399 -13.38 4.40 -14.99
N ARG A 400 -13.82 4.79 -13.80
CA ARG A 400 -14.99 5.64 -13.58
C ARG A 400 -14.59 6.83 -12.73
N ALA A 401 -14.95 8.03 -13.17
CA ALA A 401 -14.67 9.26 -12.45
C ALA A 401 -15.89 9.84 -11.73
N ALA A 402 -15.65 10.65 -10.71
CA ALA A 402 -16.60 11.59 -10.12
C ALA A 402 -16.81 12.80 -11.03
N GLU A 403 -17.81 13.63 -10.73
CA GLU A 403 -18.02 14.92 -11.41
C GLU A 403 -16.85 15.89 -11.26
N SER A 404 -16.11 15.80 -10.15
CA SER A 404 -14.87 16.57 -9.95
C SER A 404 -13.80 16.22 -11.00
N GLY A 405 -13.85 15.00 -11.55
CA GLY A 405 -12.82 14.36 -12.38
C GLY A 405 -11.91 13.40 -11.59
N THR A 406 -12.15 13.22 -10.29
CA THR A 406 -11.42 12.23 -9.47
C THR A 406 -11.82 10.82 -9.89
N LEU A 407 -10.85 9.94 -10.16
CA LEU A 407 -11.15 8.53 -10.46
C LEU A 407 -11.70 7.84 -9.20
N GLU A 408 -12.95 7.42 -9.17
CA GLU A 408 -13.55 6.73 -8.01
C GLU A 408 -13.29 5.23 -8.05
N TRP A 409 -13.12 4.69 -9.25
CA TRP A 409 -12.89 3.28 -9.49
C TRP A 409 -11.97 3.08 -10.68
N THR A 410 -11.05 2.11 -10.59
CA THR A 410 -10.25 1.65 -11.72
C THR A 410 -10.20 0.12 -11.76
N LYS A 411 -9.92 -0.43 -12.93
CA LYS A 411 -9.71 -1.85 -13.18
C LYS A 411 -8.60 -2.05 -14.19
N ARG A 412 -7.66 -2.93 -13.89
CA ARG A 412 -6.56 -3.31 -14.79
C ARG A 412 -6.23 -4.79 -14.67
N ALA A 413 -5.69 -5.36 -15.73
CA ALA A 413 -5.15 -6.72 -15.70
C ALA A 413 -3.73 -6.71 -15.13
N LEU A 414 -3.44 -7.66 -14.26
CA LEU A 414 -2.11 -8.05 -13.79
C LEU A 414 -1.85 -9.52 -14.19
N PRO A 415 -0.59 -9.97 -14.19
CA PRO A 415 -0.28 -11.40 -14.35
C PRO A 415 -1.04 -12.30 -13.35
N GLU A 416 -1.30 -11.80 -12.14
CA GLU A 416 -1.96 -12.53 -11.06
C GLU A 416 -3.49 -12.55 -11.17
N GLY A 417 -4.10 -11.63 -11.94
CA GLY A 417 -5.54 -11.47 -12.01
C GLY A 417 -5.99 -10.04 -12.27
N GLN A 418 -7.25 -9.75 -11.99
CA GLN A 418 -7.84 -8.44 -12.23
C GLN A 418 -7.75 -7.56 -10.98
N LEU A 419 -6.91 -6.52 -11.02
CA LEU A 419 -6.80 -5.55 -9.94
C LEU A 419 -7.84 -4.43 -10.12
N THR A 420 -8.61 -4.16 -9.07
CA THR A 420 -9.53 -3.03 -8.98
C THR A 420 -9.16 -2.12 -7.82
N SER A 421 -9.42 -0.83 -7.98
CA SER A 421 -9.23 0.19 -6.94
C SER A 421 -10.56 0.89 -6.67
N GLU A 422 -10.91 1.10 -5.40
CA GLU A 422 -12.15 1.77 -4.97
C GLU A 422 -11.82 2.84 -3.92
N LEU A 423 -12.25 4.09 -4.14
CA LEU A 423 -12.13 5.14 -3.14
C LEU A 423 -13.12 4.90 -1.98
N ILE A 424 -12.61 4.68 -0.76
CA ILE A 424 -13.45 4.40 0.42
C ILE A 424 -13.40 5.49 1.50
N HIS A 425 -12.39 6.35 1.46
CA HIS A 425 -12.27 7.52 2.33
C HIS A 425 -11.64 8.66 1.55
N GLY A 426 -12.22 9.85 1.63
CA GLY A 426 -11.66 11.07 1.07
C GLY A 426 -12.11 12.25 1.91
N SER A 427 -11.16 12.99 2.47
CA SER A 427 -11.45 14.31 3.04
C SER A 427 -11.44 15.33 1.90
N PRO A 428 -12.54 16.05 1.62
CA PRO A 428 -12.53 17.08 0.60
C PRO A 428 -11.52 18.17 0.98
N PRO A 429 -10.90 18.86 0.01
CA PRO A 429 -10.07 20.02 0.32
C PRO A 429 -10.92 21.07 1.06
N PRO A 430 -10.44 21.65 2.18
CA PRO A 430 -11.13 22.72 2.88
C PRO A 430 -11.18 24.00 2.05
#